data_AF-A0A8T5AGL1-F1
#
_entry.id   AF-A0A8T5AGL1-F1
#
_cell.length_a   1.000
_cell.length_b   1.000
_cell.length_c   1.000
_cell.angle_alpha   90.00
_cell.angle_beta   90.00
_cell.angle_gamma   90.00
#
_symmetry.space_group_name_H-M   'P 1'
#
loop_
_entity.id
_entity.type
_entity.pdbx_description
1 polymer ?
#
loop_
_entity_poly.entity_id
_entity_poly.type
_entity_poly.pdbx_seq_one_letter_code
_entity_poly.pdbx_strand_id
1 'polypeptide(L)'
;MNLASTTIVEAMDSRCDSMNGRVPQGSGDFFLDGLRVLKANWIKILIFNILYFGAFTVGVIYGLSNPAQQLTLARLVQIELRNNPTSRIVLDALMRRDMLTATVFTFIHNLIYPALLISTCGGLLILPLILNIWQYFILGVIFSPTTMAHVFVLTLSFPVLLMETESYVFASIVGLNLTLGLIKPNLLYKDMKLTRKQALRQSLNACVAVYIWIITILLVSAAIEIFTLTAI
;
A
#
# COMPACT_ATOMS: atom_id res chain seq x y z
N MET A 1 23.99 -17.34 -26.22
CA MET A 1 23.05 -16.24 -25.91
C MET A 1 22.69 -16.20 -24.41
N ASN A 2 23.66 -16.45 -23.51
CA ASN A 2 23.41 -16.65 -22.05
C ASN A 2 24.45 -15.98 -21.14
N LEU A 3 25.26 -15.05 -21.66
CA LEU A 3 26.27 -14.34 -20.86
C LEU A 3 25.79 -12.99 -20.35
N ALA A 4 24.92 -12.29 -21.09
CA ALA A 4 24.44 -10.97 -20.72
C ALA A 4 23.35 -10.98 -19.61
N SER A 5 22.57 -12.05 -19.50
CA SER A 5 21.56 -12.20 -18.44
C SER A 5 22.20 -12.46 -17.08
N THR A 6 23.30 -13.22 -17.03
CA THR A 6 24.00 -13.57 -15.79
C THR A 6 24.70 -12.35 -15.17
N THR A 7 25.28 -11.47 -15.99
CA THR A 7 25.96 -10.26 -15.50
C THR A 7 25.00 -9.25 -14.90
N ILE A 8 23.77 -9.15 -15.42
CA ILE A 8 22.74 -8.26 -14.87
C ILE A 8 22.26 -8.78 -13.50
N VAL A 9 22.06 -10.09 -13.37
CA VAL A 9 21.66 -10.70 -12.09
C VAL A 9 22.75 -10.58 -11.04
N GLU A 10 24.02 -10.84 -11.38
CA GLU A 10 25.16 -10.66 -10.45
C GLU A 10 25.41 -9.19 -10.07
N ALA A 11 25.22 -8.26 -11.00
CA ALA A 11 25.33 -6.83 -10.71
C ALA A 11 24.16 -6.31 -9.84
N MET A 12 22.97 -6.91 -9.96
CA MET A 12 21.83 -6.63 -9.09
C MET A 12 22.04 -7.21 -7.69
N ASP A 13 22.58 -8.43 -7.56
CA ASP A 13 22.89 -9.06 -6.26
C ASP A 13 24.02 -8.30 -5.52
N SER A 14 25.09 -7.92 -6.24
CA SER A 14 26.21 -7.14 -5.68
C SER A 14 25.77 -5.78 -5.09
N ARG A 15 24.80 -5.09 -5.71
CA ARG A 15 24.23 -3.84 -5.18
C ARG A 15 23.29 -4.06 -4.00
N CYS A 16 22.66 -5.23 -3.90
CA CYS A 16 21.82 -5.58 -2.76
C CYS A 16 22.66 -5.94 -1.52
N ASP A 17 23.78 -6.63 -1.69
CA ASP A 17 24.65 -7.01 -0.58
C ASP A 17 25.36 -5.80 0.06
N SER A 18 25.73 -4.77 -0.72
CA SER A 18 26.34 -3.56 -0.16
C SER A 18 25.36 -2.67 0.63
N MET A 19 24.04 -2.89 0.51
CA MET A 19 23.01 -2.13 1.23
C MET A 19 22.36 -2.90 2.40
N ASN A 20 22.55 -4.22 2.48
CA ASN A 20 21.96 -5.06 3.54
C ASN A 20 22.65 -4.94 4.91
N GLY A 21 23.88 -4.40 4.97
CA GLY A 21 24.72 -4.51 6.16
C GLY A 21 24.59 -3.41 7.22
N ARG A 22 23.87 -2.31 7.00
CA ARG A 22 23.76 -1.22 8.01
C ARG A 22 22.40 -0.53 7.94
N VAL A 23 21.42 -1.04 8.69
CA VAL A 23 20.32 -0.16 9.09
C VAL A 23 20.93 0.93 9.97
N PRO A 24 20.75 2.23 9.65
CA PRO A 24 21.40 3.31 10.37
C PRO A 24 21.05 3.24 11.85
N GLN A 25 22.06 3.25 12.71
CA GLN A 25 21.84 3.55 14.12
C GLN A 25 21.48 5.04 14.21
N GLY A 26 20.18 5.32 14.21
CA GLY A 26 19.49 6.59 14.42
C GLY A 26 20.32 7.84 14.20
N SER A 27 20.33 8.37 12.97
CA SER A 27 20.83 9.72 12.70
C SER A 27 19.95 10.84 13.28
N GLY A 28 18.91 10.50 14.06
CA GLY A 28 17.87 11.42 14.52
C GLY A 28 16.87 11.81 13.42
N ASP A 29 17.22 11.63 12.16
CA ASP A 29 16.39 11.90 11.00
C ASP A 29 15.60 10.66 10.57
N PHE A 30 14.41 10.50 11.17
CA PHE A 30 13.51 9.39 10.86
C PHE A 30 13.03 9.39 9.39
N PHE A 31 13.00 10.55 8.73
CA PHE A 31 12.54 10.68 7.36
C PHE A 31 13.55 10.05 6.38
N LEU A 32 14.83 10.39 6.54
CA LEU A 32 15.92 9.77 5.77
C LEU A 32 16.06 8.28 6.08
N ASP A 33 15.87 7.89 7.34
CA ASP A 33 15.93 6.47 7.74
C ASP A 33 14.83 5.66 7.06
N GLY A 34 13.60 6.19 6.97
CA GLY A 34 12.51 5.56 6.22
C GLY A 34 12.86 5.37 4.73
N LEU A 35 13.42 6.41 4.09
CA LEU A 35 13.83 6.33 2.68
C LEU A 35 14.94 5.29 2.44
N ARG A 36 15.91 5.19 3.37
CA ARG A 36 16.96 4.16 3.31
C ARG A 36 16.37 2.76 3.43
N VAL A 37 15.41 2.56 4.34
CA VAL A 37 14.69 1.27 4.48
C VAL A 37 13.97 0.92 3.19
N LEU A 38 13.25 1.85 2.58
CA LEU A 38 12.55 1.63 1.31
C LEU A 38 13.53 1.28 0.19
N LYS A 39 14.64 2.03 0.07
CA LYS A 39 15.69 1.78 -0.93
C LYS A 39 16.33 0.40 -0.76
N ALA A 40 16.58 -0.05 0.47
CA ALA A 40 17.12 -1.37 0.75
C ALA A 40 16.14 -2.50 0.37
N ASN A 41 14.83 -2.22 0.33
CA ASN A 41 13.78 -3.20 0.03
C ASN A 41 13.18 -3.02 -1.38
N TRP A 42 13.89 -2.36 -2.31
CA TRP A 42 13.36 -2.00 -3.62
C TRP A 42 12.84 -3.18 -4.47
N ILE A 43 13.47 -4.36 -4.37
CA ILE A 43 13.00 -5.58 -5.06
C ILE A 43 11.63 -6.01 -4.52
N LYS A 44 11.44 -5.93 -3.19
CA LYS A 44 10.15 -6.25 -2.56
C LYS A 44 9.09 -5.24 -3.00
N ILE A 45 9.43 -3.94 -3.06
CA ILE A 45 8.54 -2.90 -3.61
C ILE A 45 8.08 -3.28 -5.01
N LEU A 46 9.01 -3.64 -5.90
CA LEU A 46 8.68 -4.02 -7.26
C LEU A 46 7.73 -5.23 -7.31
N ILE A 47 7.99 -6.27 -6.52
CA ILE A 47 7.14 -7.48 -6.48
C ILE A 47 5.73 -7.12 -6.00
N PHE A 48 5.60 -6.40 -4.89
CA PHE A 48 4.30 -5.99 -4.35
C PHE A 48 3.55 -5.08 -5.32
N ASN A 49 4.24 -4.17 -6.01
CA ASN A 49 3.64 -3.33 -7.06
C ASN A 49 3.11 -4.17 -8.23
N ILE A 50 3.89 -5.13 -8.74
CA ILE A 50 3.42 -6.05 -9.79
C ILE A 50 2.18 -6.81 -9.33
N LEU A 51 2.17 -7.29 -8.08
CA LEU A 51 1.01 -8.02 -7.54
C LEU A 51 -0.23 -7.13 -7.41
N TYR A 52 -0.11 -5.94 -6.82
CA TYR A 52 -1.25 -5.07 -6.54
C TYR A 52 -1.79 -4.40 -7.80
N PHE A 53 -0.92 -3.78 -8.60
CA PHE A 53 -1.34 -3.19 -9.88
C PHE A 53 -1.72 -4.25 -10.92
N GLY A 54 -1.07 -5.42 -10.89
CA GLY A 54 -1.47 -6.55 -11.72
C GLY A 54 -2.88 -7.03 -11.38
N ALA A 55 -3.18 -7.24 -10.10
CA ALA A 55 -4.53 -7.61 -9.65
C ALA A 55 -5.58 -6.56 -10.01
N PHE A 56 -5.28 -5.28 -9.81
CA PHE A 56 -6.14 -4.18 -10.23
C PHE A 56 -6.40 -4.20 -11.74
N THR A 57 -5.36 -4.34 -12.55
CA THR A 57 -5.47 -4.40 -14.03
C THR A 57 -6.31 -5.58 -14.48
N VAL A 58 -6.10 -6.76 -13.89
CA VAL A 58 -6.90 -7.96 -14.17
C VAL A 58 -8.36 -7.72 -13.78
N GLY A 59 -8.61 -7.05 -12.65
CA GLY A 59 -9.95 -6.62 -12.22
C GLY A 59 -10.62 -5.69 -13.23
N VAL A 60 -9.90 -4.69 -13.75
CA VAL A 60 -10.41 -3.78 -14.79
C VAL A 60 -10.81 -4.57 -16.04
N ILE A 61 -9.94 -5.45 -16.55
CA ILE A 61 -10.23 -6.28 -17.73
C ILE A 61 -11.45 -7.17 -17.50
N TYR A 62 -11.54 -7.78 -16.31
CA TYR A 62 -12.70 -8.59 -15.92
C TYR A 62 -13.98 -7.75 -15.90
N GLY A 63 -13.96 -6.58 -15.27
CA GLY A 63 -15.11 -5.66 -15.19
C GLY A 63 -15.56 -5.16 -16.56
N LEU A 64 -14.63 -4.88 -17.47
CA LEU A 64 -14.94 -4.51 -18.86
C LEU A 64 -15.67 -5.63 -19.61
N SER A 65 -15.27 -6.88 -19.36
CA SER A 65 -15.89 -8.06 -19.96
C SER A 65 -17.22 -8.44 -19.30
N ASN A 66 -17.48 -7.95 -18.08
CA ASN A 66 -18.57 -8.37 -17.20
C ASN A 66 -19.28 -7.16 -16.54
N PRO A 67 -19.93 -6.28 -17.32
CA PRO A 67 -20.49 -5.03 -16.82
C PRO A 67 -21.62 -5.23 -15.79
N ALA A 68 -22.38 -6.32 -15.89
CA ALA A 68 -23.43 -6.65 -14.92
C ALA A 68 -22.86 -6.95 -13.52
N GLN A 69 -21.72 -7.64 -13.47
CA GLN A 69 -21.00 -7.94 -12.24
C GLN A 69 -20.37 -6.68 -11.65
N GLN A 70 -19.81 -5.80 -12.48
CA GLN A 70 -19.34 -4.49 -12.03
C GLN A 70 -20.48 -3.70 -11.35
N LEU A 71 -21.64 -3.59 -12.00
CA LEU A 71 -22.78 -2.85 -11.44
C LEU A 71 -23.26 -3.45 -10.11
N THR A 72 -23.25 -4.78 -10.01
CA THR A 72 -23.63 -5.50 -8.79
C THR A 72 -22.66 -5.19 -7.65
N LEU A 73 -21.36 -5.26 -7.91
CA LEU A 73 -20.32 -4.93 -6.92
C LEU A 73 -20.38 -3.44 -6.52
N ALA A 74 -20.55 -2.54 -7.47
CA ALA A 74 -20.70 -1.10 -7.20
C ALA A 74 -21.90 -0.82 -6.29
N ARG A 75 -23.04 -1.49 -6.51
CA ARG A 75 -24.23 -1.39 -5.64
C ARG A 75 -23.97 -1.94 -4.24
N LEU A 76 -23.30 -3.08 -4.12
CA LEU A 76 -22.95 -3.66 -2.83
C LEU A 76 -22.03 -2.72 -2.02
N VAL A 77 -21.02 -2.14 -2.68
CA VAL A 77 -20.15 -1.15 -2.05
C VAL A 77 -20.92 0.11 -1.65
N GLN A 78 -21.84 0.60 -2.48
CA GLN A 78 -22.69 1.74 -2.11
C GLN A 78 -23.59 1.46 -0.89
N ILE A 79 -24.13 0.24 -0.78
CA ILE A 79 -24.92 -0.19 0.39
C ILE A 79 -24.02 -0.23 1.63
N GLU A 80 -22.84 -0.82 1.51
CA GLU A 80 -21.87 -0.90 2.62
C GLU A 80 -21.42 0.49 3.06
N LEU A 81 -21.08 1.39 2.13
CA LEU A 81 -20.70 2.77 2.43
C LEU A 81 -21.82 3.56 3.13
N ARG A 82 -23.09 3.27 2.84
CA ARG A 82 -24.23 3.89 3.53
C ARG A 82 -24.48 3.32 4.92
N ASN A 83 -24.17 2.05 5.13
CA ASN A 83 -24.42 1.36 6.39
C ASN A 83 -23.24 1.46 7.36
N ASN A 84 -22.02 1.64 6.86
CA ASN A 84 -20.81 1.74 7.65
C ASN A 84 -20.76 3.08 8.40
N PRO A 85 -20.63 3.08 9.75
CA PRO A 85 -20.65 4.31 10.54
C PRO A 85 -19.51 5.27 10.17
N THR A 86 -18.34 4.77 9.78
CA THR A 86 -17.20 5.61 9.40
C THR A 86 -17.44 6.30 8.06
N SER A 87 -17.94 5.57 7.06
CA SER A 87 -18.25 6.11 5.74
C SER A 87 -19.38 7.15 5.80
N ARG A 88 -20.36 6.96 6.70
CA ARG A 88 -21.42 7.95 6.95
C ARG A 88 -20.87 9.28 7.46
N ILE A 89 -19.87 9.27 8.35
CA ILE A 89 -19.26 10.51 8.84
C ILE A 89 -18.62 11.29 7.70
N VAL A 90 -17.91 10.61 6.80
CA VAL A 90 -17.31 11.25 5.60
C VAL A 90 -18.40 11.82 4.70
N LEU A 91 -19.46 11.07 4.45
CA LEU A 91 -20.59 11.52 3.62
C LEU A 91 -21.31 12.74 4.23
N ASP A 92 -21.60 12.71 5.53
CA ASP A 92 -22.24 13.82 6.25
C ASP A 92 -21.34 15.07 6.25
N ALA A 93 -20.02 14.90 6.40
CA ALA A 93 -19.05 15.99 6.31
C ALA A 93 -19.02 16.60 4.90
N LEU A 94 -19.02 15.77 3.85
CA LEU A 94 -19.12 16.25 2.47
C LEU A 94 -20.42 17.01 2.21
N MET A 95 -21.56 16.53 2.71
CA MET A 95 -22.85 17.22 2.60
C MET A 95 -22.85 18.58 3.32
N ARG A 96 -22.17 18.68 4.46
CA ARG A 96 -21.99 19.94 5.22
C ARG A 96 -20.89 20.83 4.66
N ARG A 97 -20.20 20.40 3.59
CA ARG A 97 -19.00 21.05 3.03
C ARG A 97 -17.88 21.24 4.05
N ASP A 98 -17.83 20.39 5.07
CA ASP A 98 -16.75 20.36 6.06
C ASP A 98 -15.59 19.51 5.53
N MET A 99 -14.77 20.14 4.67
CA MET A 99 -13.65 19.48 3.99
C MET A 99 -12.59 18.98 4.97
N LEU A 100 -12.39 19.66 6.10
CA LEU A 100 -11.41 19.27 7.10
C LEU A 100 -11.82 17.96 7.76
N THR A 101 -13.06 17.88 8.23
CA THR A 101 -13.59 16.63 8.82
C THR A 101 -13.57 15.50 7.81
N ALA A 102 -14.01 15.73 6.56
CA ALA A 102 -13.98 14.70 5.52
C ALA A 102 -12.55 14.20 5.25
N THR A 103 -11.56 15.10 5.20
CA THR A 103 -10.15 14.76 4.95
C THR A 103 -9.56 13.95 6.09
N VAL A 104 -9.78 14.39 7.34
CA VAL A 104 -9.25 13.72 8.53
C VAL A 104 -9.83 12.31 8.67
N PHE A 105 -11.13 12.13 8.46
CA PHE A 105 -11.76 10.81 8.57
C PHE A 105 -11.34 9.87 7.43
N THR A 106 -11.18 10.39 6.21
CA THR A 106 -10.65 9.63 5.07
C THR A 106 -9.21 9.17 5.33
N PHE A 107 -8.36 10.09 5.80
CA PHE A 107 -6.99 9.78 6.21
C PHE A 107 -6.94 8.71 7.32
N ILE A 108 -7.71 8.88 8.40
CA ILE A 108 -7.75 7.90 9.50
C ILE A 108 -8.25 6.55 9.01
N HIS A 109 -9.28 6.53 8.17
CA HIS A 109 -9.81 5.30 7.60
C HIS A 109 -8.72 4.56 6.80
N ASN A 110 -8.03 5.26 5.90
CA ASN A 110 -6.99 4.69 5.05
C ASN A 110 -5.72 4.30 5.83
N LEU A 111 -5.39 5.02 6.90
CA LEU A 111 -4.26 4.68 7.76
C LEU A 111 -4.54 3.42 8.61
N ILE A 112 -5.73 3.31 9.19
CA ILE A 112 -6.06 2.24 10.12
C ILE A 112 -6.45 0.96 9.38
N TYR A 113 -7.39 1.04 8.43
CA TYR A 113 -7.92 -0.18 7.81
C TYR A 113 -6.94 -0.75 6.77
N PRO A 114 -6.79 -0.17 5.57
CA PRO A 114 -5.96 -0.80 4.55
C PRO A 114 -4.46 -0.76 4.88
N ALA A 115 -3.91 0.34 5.42
CA ALA A 115 -2.48 0.40 5.70
C ALA A 115 -2.08 -0.43 6.93
N LEU A 116 -2.67 -0.20 8.11
CA LEU A 116 -2.27 -0.90 9.33
C LEU A 116 -2.85 -2.32 9.43
N LEU A 117 -4.17 -2.47 9.41
CA LEU A 117 -4.82 -3.74 9.67
C LEU A 117 -4.70 -4.73 8.51
N ILE A 118 -4.82 -4.28 7.26
CA ILE A 118 -4.80 -5.19 6.12
C ILE A 118 -3.39 -5.34 5.56
N SER A 119 -2.63 -4.26 5.37
CA SER A 119 -1.31 -4.31 4.72
C SER A 119 -0.18 -4.67 5.68
N THR A 120 -0.06 -3.97 6.83
CA THR A 120 1.02 -4.24 7.80
C THR A 120 0.79 -5.55 8.55
N CYS A 121 -0.39 -5.76 9.13
CA CYS A 121 -0.71 -7.09 9.68
C CYS A 121 -0.83 -8.15 8.58
N GLY A 122 -1.11 -7.72 7.34
CA GLY A 122 -1.00 -8.54 6.14
C GLY A 122 0.37 -9.13 5.93
N GLY A 123 1.40 -8.31 6.06
CA GLY A 123 2.77 -8.78 6.00
C GLY A 123 3.11 -9.75 7.13
N LEU A 124 2.45 -9.64 8.31
CA LEU A 124 2.61 -10.55 9.45
C LEU A 124 2.18 -11.99 9.17
N LEU A 125 1.17 -12.18 8.31
CA LEU A 125 0.55 -13.48 8.06
C LEU A 125 0.41 -13.66 6.54
N ILE A 126 0.97 -14.71 5.96
CA ILE A 126 0.91 -14.94 4.49
C ILE A 126 -0.55 -14.90 3.96
N LEU A 127 -1.53 -15.30 4.78
CA LEU A 127 -2.96 -15.34 4.42
C LEU A 127 -3.52 -13.94 4.01
N PRO A 128 -3.36 -12.87 4.79
CA PRO A 128 -3.82 -11.54 4.39
C PRO A 128 -3.09 -10.90 3.19
N LEU A 129 -2.02 -11.49 2.63
CA LEU A 129 -1.54 -11.10 1.30
C LEU A 129 -2.58 -11.41 0.21
N ILE A 130 -3.23 -12.58 0.30
CA ILE A 130 -4.27 -12.99 -0.66
C ILE A 130 -5.46 -12.04 -0.57
N LEU A 131 -5.81 -11.61 0.66
CA LEU A 131 -6.89 -10.65 0.87
C LEU A 131 -6.57 -9.29 0.25
N ASN A 132 -5.32 -8.80 0.36
CA ASN A 132 -4.90 -7.57 -0.32
C ASN A 132 -5.03 -7.70 -1.84
N ILE A 133 -4.49 -8.78 -2.43
CA ILE A 133 -4.57 -9.03 -3.88
C ILE A 133 -6.04 -9.06 -4.34
N TRP A 134 -6.89 -9.75 -3.58
CA TRP A 134 -8.33 -9.82 -3.87
C TRP A 134 -9.02 -8.47 -3.76
N GLN A 135 -8.66 -7.65 -2.77
CA GLN A 135 -9.17 -6.28 -2.61
C GLN A 135 -8.82 -5.42 -3.83
N TYR A 136 -7.58 -5.46 -4.32
CA TYR A 136 -7.19 -4.71 -5.52
C TYR A 136 -7.88 -5.22 -6.78
N PHE A 137 -8.09 -6.53 -6.89
CA PHE A 137 -8.91 -7.07 -7.97
C PHE A 137 -10.34 -6.51 -7.93
N ILE A 138 -11.01 -6.52 -6.77
CA ILE A 138 -12.36 -5.94 -6.61
C ILE A 138 -12.36 -4.45 -6.97
N LEU A 139 -11.38 -3.67 -6.49
CA LEU A 139 -11.24 -2.26 -6.83
C LEU A 139 -11.12 -2.07 -8.35
N GLY A 140 -10.30 -2.89 -9.01
CA GLY A 140 -10.19 -2.88 -10.47
C GLY A 140 -11.51 -3.15 -11.17
N VAL A 141 -12.31 -4.11 -10.68
CA VAL A 141 -13.65 -4.38 -11.23
C VAL A 141 -14.58 -3.17 -11.06
N ILE A 142 -14.58 -2.54 -9.89
CA ILE A 142 -15.43 -1.37 -9.59
C ILE A 142 -15.06 -0.18 -10.47
N PHE A 143 -13.76 0.11 -10.59
CA PHE A 143 -13.23 1.23 -11.37
C PHE A 143 -13.11 0.93 -12.88
N SER A 144 -13.64 -0.20 -13.35
CA SER A 144 -13.62 -0.55 -14.76
C SER A 144 -14.35 0.51 -15.62
N PRO A 145 -13.72 1.04 -16.69
CA PRO A 145 -14.27 2.13 -17.49
C PRO A 145 -15.32 1.65 -18.52
N THR A 146 -16.44 1.09 -18.05
CA THR A 146 -17.53 0.60 -18.91
C THR A 146 -18.44 1.70 -19.48
N THR A 147 -18.35 2.92 -18.94
CA THR A 147 -19.09 4.10 -19.43
C THR A 147 -18.19 5.33 -19.41
N MET A 148 -18.56 6.39 -20.13
CA MET A 148 -17.81 7.66 -20.10
C MET A 148 -17.75 8.28 -18.70
N ALA A 149 -18.81 8.12 -17.90
CA ALA A 149 -18.81 8.54 -16.50
C ALA A 149 -17.77 7.77 -15.68
N HIS A 150 -17.64 6.45 -15.90
CA HIS A 150 -16.63 5.64 -15.23
C HIS A 150 -15.20 6.01 -15.66
N VAL A 151 -14.98 6.34 -16.95
CA VAL A 151 -13.68 6.86 -17.42
C VAL A 151 -13.31 8.14 -16.69
N PHE A 152 -14.26 9.07 -16.56
CA PHE A 152 -14.04 10.34 -15.87
C PHE A 152 -13.70 10.13 -14.39
N VAL A 153 -14.49 9.30 -13.68
CA VAL A 153 -14.24 8.96 -12.28
C VAL A 153 -12.87 8.30 -12.11
N LEU A 154 -12.53 7.29 -12.92
CA LEU A 154 -11.22 6.65 -12.86
C LEU A 154 -10.10 7.66 -13.09
N THR A 155 -10.21 8.54 -14.08
CA THR A 155 -9.18 9.53 -14.41
C THR A 155 -8.93 10.49 -13.26
N LEU A 156 -10.00 10.97 -12.61
CA LEU A 156 -9.91 11.86 -11.47
C LEU A 156 -9.39 11.16 -10.21
N SER A 157 -9.79 9.91 -9.97
CA SER A 157 -9.34 9.13 -8.82
C SER A 157 -7.96 8.50 -9.00
N PHE A 158 -7.43 8.41 -10.22
CA PHE A 158 -6.18 7.70 -10.51
C PHE A 158 -4.97 8.19 -9.69
N PRO A 159 -4.73 9.51 -9.51
CA PRO A 159 -3.64 9.98 -8.66
C PRO A 159 -3.77 9.53 -7.20
N VAL A 160 -4.98 9.58 -6.65
CA VAL A 160 -5.31 9.13 -5.29
C VAL A 160 -5.05 7.64 -5.16
N LEU A 161 -5.59 6.84 -6.09
CA LEU A 161 -5.39 5.39 -6.12
C LEU A 161 -3.90 5.02 -6.16
N LEU A 162 -3.09 5.75 -6.94
CA LEU A 162 -1.66 5.51 -7.04
C LEU A 162 -0.94 5.79 -5.71
N MET A 163 -1.22 6.94 -5.08
CA MET A 163 -0.62 7.31 -3.79
C MET A 163 -1.00 6.35 -2.66
N GLU A 164 -2.26 5.93 -2.61
CA GLU A 164 -2.76 4.97 -1.62
C GLU A 164 -2.13 3.60 -1.82
N THR A 165 -2.11 3.11 -3.07
CA THR A 165 -1.53 1.81 -3.39
C THR A 165 -0.06 1.74 -2.99
N GLU A 166 0.73 2.77 -3.31
CA GLU A 166 2.15 2.81 -2.91
C GLU A 166 2.34 2.84 -1.39
N SER A 167 1.47 3.58 -0.67
CA SER A 167 1.48 3.60 0.80
C SER A 167 1.20 2.21 1.38
N TYR A 168 0.29 1.45 0.77
CA TYR A 168 -0.05 0.09 1.18
C TYR A 168 1.06 -0.91 0.81
N VAL A 169 1.76 -0.72 -0.31
CA VAL A 169 2.98 -1.49 -0.63
C VAL A 169 4.06 -1.29 0.44
N PHE A 170 4.31 -0.05 0.86
CA PHE A 170 5.26 0.24 1.92
C PHE A 170 4.85 -0.42 3.24
N ALA A 171 3.57 -0.36 3.59
CA ALA A 171 3.00 -1.02 4.76
C ALA A 171 3.20 -2.55 4.72
N SER A 172 2.93 -3.19 3.58
CA SER A 172 3.14 -4.63 3.41
C SER A 172 4.60 -5.06 3.55
N ILE A 173 5.54 -4.23 3.10
CA ILE A 173 6.97 -4.52 3.23
C ILE A 173 7.43 -4.47 4.67
N VAL A 174 7.04 -3.44 5.42
CA VAL A 174 7.40 -3.35 6.84
C VAL A 174 6.72 -4.42 7.66
N GLY A 175 5.48 -4.76 7.32
CA GLY A 175 4.77 -5.93 7.85
C GLY A 175 5.56 -7.22 7.63
N LEU A 176 5.99 -7.49 6.40
CA LEU A 176 6.78 -8.68 6.07
C LEU A 176 8.13 -8.70 6.80
N ASN A 177 8.79 -7.55 6.92
CA ASN A 177 10.07 -7.43 7.64
C ASN A 177 9.91 -7.65 9.15
N LEU A 178 8.76 -7.30 9.74
CA LEU A 178 8.43 -7.63 11.13
C LEU A 178 8.30 -9.16 11.29
N THR A 179 7.59 -9.82 10.38
CA THR A 179 7.43 -11.29 10.35
C THR A 179 8.75 -12.01 10.23
N LEU A 180 9.57 -11.59 9.27
CA LEU A 180 10.88 -12.19 9.04
C LEU A 180 11.80 -11.96 10.24
N GLY A 181 11.77 -10.77 10.84
CA GLY A 181 12.50 -10.48 12.08
C GLY A 181 12.09 -11.39 13.25
N LEU A 182 10.80 -11.72 13.36
CA LEU A 182 10.27 -12.60 14.40
C LEU A 182 10.58 -14.09 14.16
N ILE A 183 10.34 -14.59 12.95
CA ILE A 183 10.40 -16.02 12.63
C ILE A 183 11.82 -16.44 12.22
N LYS A 184 12.45 -15.71 11.31
CA LYS A 184 13.76 -16.05 10.70
C LYS A 184 14.65 -14.81 10.57
N PRO A 185 15.20 -14.30 11.69
CA PRO A 185 16.02 -13.09 11.68
C PRO A 185 17.24 -13.20 10.74
N ASN A 186 17.82 -14.40 10.62
CA ASN A 186 18.96 -14.66 9.75
C ASN A 186 18.64 -14.49 8.24
N LEU A 187 17.36 -14.54 7.83
CA LEU A 187 16.98 -14.30 6.44
C LEU A 187 16.98 -12.80 6.11
N LEU A 188 16.57 -11.97 7.07
CA LEU A 188 16.46 -10.52 6.92
C LEU A 188 17.80 -9.81 7.20
N TYR A 189 18.55 -10.32 8.18
CA TYR A 189 19.80 -9.72 8.66
C TYR A 189 20.96 -10.73 8.56
N LYS A 190 21.22 -11.25 7.35
CA LYS A 190 22.19 -12.34 7.10
C LYS A 190 23.57 -12.10 7.74
N ASP A 191 24.03 -10.85 7.73
CA ASP A 191 25.37 -10.49 8.21
C ASP A 191 25.41 -10.08 9.69
N MET A 192 24.25 -9.90 10.31
CA MET A 192 24.16 -9.50 11.71
C MET A 192 23.69 -10.70 12.52
N LYS A 193 24.54 -11.23 13.40
CA LYS A 193 24.17 -12.30 14.36
C LYS A 193 23.25 -11.75 15.45
N LEU A 194 22.03 -11.33 15.07
CA LEU A 194 21.04 -10.73 15.95
C LEU A 194 20.17 -11.81 16.60
N THR A 195 19.86 -11.60 17.86
CA THR A 195 18.80 -12.36 18.53
C THR A 195 17.42 -11.97 17.98
N ARG A 196 16.42 -12.86 18.08
CA ARG A 196 15.03 -12.57 17.63
C ARG A 196 14.48 -11.26 18.20
N LYS A 197 14.75 -10.97 19.48
CA LYS A 197 14.30 -9.74 20.15
C LYS A 197 14.97 -8.49 19.55
N GLN A 198 16.27 -8.56 19.24
CA GLN A 198 16.99 -7.46 18.60
C GLN A 198 16.51 -7.26 17.15
N ALA A 199 16.33 -8.33 16.39
CA ALA A 199 15.81 -8.28 15.03
C ALA A 199 14.39 -7.68 14.98
N LEU A 200 13.51 -8.09 15.89
CA LEU A 200 12.16 -7.51 16.00
C LEU A 200 12.20 -6.02 16.35
N ARG A 201 13.03 -5.62 17.33
CA ARG A 201 13.20 -4.19 17.67
C ARG A 201 13.71 -3.38 16.48
N GLN A 202 14.66 -3.94 15.73
CA GLN A 202 15.18 -3.32 14.53
C GLN A 202 14.09 -3.15 13.45
N SER A 203 13.31 -4.21 13.21
CA SER A 203 12.19 -4.17 12.27
C SER A 203 11.08 -3.21 12.71
N LEU A 204 10.82 -3.06 14.01
CA LEU A 204 9.87 -2.08 14.55
C LEU A 204 10.35 -0.65 14.33
N ASN A 205 11.63 -0.36 14.58
CA ASN A 205 12.20 0.96 14.31
C ASN A 205 12.12 1.31 12.81
N ALA A 206 12.45 0.35 11.94
CA ALA A 206 12.31 0.51 10.50
C ALA A 206 10.84 0.71 10.08
N CYS A 207 9.91 0.00 10.71
CA CYS A 207 8.47 0.17 10.50
C CYS A 207 8.03 1.59 10.84
N VAL A 208 8.40 2.11 12.02
CA VAL A 208 8.08 3.48 12.45
C VAL A 208 8.63 4.52 11.48
N ALA A 209 9.90 4.38 11.05
CA ALA A 209 10.53 5.32 10.13
C ALA A 209 9.81 5.36 8.76
N VAL A 210 9.38 4.22 8.24
CA VAL A 210 8.61 4.14 6.99
C VAL A 210 7.18 4.64 7.19
N TYR A 211 6.57 4.45 8.36
CA TYR A 211 5.22 4.92 8.64
C TYR A 211 5.07 6.45 8.57
N ILE A 212 6.15 7.19 8.80
CA ILE A 212 6.15 8.65 8.58
C ILE A 212 5.86 8.99 7.11
N TRP A 213 6.46 8.24 6.18
CA TRP A 213 6.19 8.38 4.75
C TRP A 213 4.77 7.95 4.40
N ILE A 214 4.32 6.80 4.91
CA ILE A 214 2.93 6.31 4.70
C ILE A 214 1.91 7.36 5.16
N ILE A 215 2.10 7.92 6.37
CA ILE A 215 1.22 8.95 6.93
C ILE A 215 1.20 10.19 6.04
N THR A 216 2.37 10.64 5.58
CA THR A 216 2.48 11.83 4.74
C THR A 216 1.79 11.63 3.40
N ILE A 217 2.02 10.50 2.73
CA ILE A 217 1.41 10.20 1.43
C ILE A 217 -0.11 10.04 1.58
N LEU A 218 -0.59 9.30 2.59
CA LEU A 218 -2.03 9.11 2.82
C LEU A 218 -2.74 10.41 3.19
N LEU A 219 -2.10 11.31 3.94
CA LEU A 219 -2.68 12.61 4.27
C LEU A 219 -2.85 13.48 3.02
N VAL A 220 -1.81 13.54 2.17
CA VAL A 220 -1.88 14.25 0.89
C VAL A 220 -2.92 13.62 -0.04
N SER A 221 -2.98 12.29 -0.07
CA SER A 221 -3.97 11.54 -0.85
C SER A 221 -5.39 11.87 -0.43
N ALA A 222 -5.68 11.82 0.88
CA ALA A 222 -7.00 12.14 1.42
C ALA A 222 -7.42 13.59 1.10
N ALA A 223 -6.49 14.55 1.17
CA ALA A 223 -6.78 15.94 0.81
C ALA A 223 -7.15 16.07 -0.67
N ILE A 224 -6.40 15.41 -1.56
CA ILE A 224 -6.67 15.40 -3.00
C ILE A 224 -8.00 14.69 -3.29
N GLU A 225 -8.30 13.59 -2.61
CA GLU A 225 -9.55 12.85 -2.76
C GLU A 225 -10.76 13.72 -2.42
N ILE A 226 -10.77 14.35 -1.24
CA ILE A 226 -11.87 15.21 -0.81
C ILE A 226 -12.02 16.43 -1.73
N PHE A 227 -10.91 17.04 -2.14
CA PHE A 227 -10.95 18.13 -3.11
C PHE A 227 -11.56 17.69 -4.44
N THR A 228 -11.17 16.52 -4.93
CA THR A 228 -11.68 15.96 -6.19
C THR A 228 -13.17 15.61 -6.09
N LEU A 229 -13.59 14.98 -4.99
CA LEU A 229 -15.00 14.63 -4.75
C LEU A 229 -15.92 15.85 -4.61
N THR A 230 -15.40 16.99 -4.14
CA THR A 230 -16.19 18.23 -4.05
C THR A 230 -16.27 18.99 -5.37
N ALA A 231 -15.42 18.66 -6.35
CA ALA A 231 -15.43 19.25 -7.68
C ALA A 231 -16.37 18.50 -8.68
N ILE A 232 -16.84 17.31 -8.31
CA ILE A 232 -17.78 16.46 -9.08
C ILE A 232 -19.21 16.75 -8.62
#